data_AF-A0AAC9FPV3-F1
#
_entry.id   AF-A0AAC9FPV3-F1
#
_cell.length_a   1.000
_cell.length_b   1.000
_cell.length_c   1.000
_cell.angle_alpha   90.00
_cell.angle_beta   90.00
_cell.angle_gamma   90.00
#
_symmetry.space_group_name_H-M   'P 1'
#
loop_
_entity.id
_entity.type
_entity.pdbx_description
1 polymer ?
#
loop_
_entity_poly.entity_id
_entity_poly.type
_entity_poly.pdbx_seq_one_letter_code
_entity_poly.pdbx_strand_id
1 'polypeptide(L)'
;MIAPAIALAVLTLRLALLALGLAGLLASTLARAAEPPMASAQRKELSTVRQQWAQRCQPTSGAANANGAIAVRDSRSAPPVVQMRDVDFRITGDIGFHVHQLTAQLVPHTPGQPVDMDDPSQFDIRILGGEVTVPKASLDALFNTYLLDYAPRSLNALSLTPGDGVLDVSGGLKLRNHFPGVWMPFGMRGTLQLKESRYLVYTPSEARVMGVQTLAMLKGMGLELSQLAPLDRGGAKLDGNAMVLDQTTVFPPPRLLGQMQTARVTPDGLVLGFGPAPSMCAPAPTDAGSRIWIQSGDLKMYNVLVTNSRVLVTDTSTRGPLRFDLYHYREAAARGTTRMDADGTLRVDLAPAATVQ
;
A
#
# COMPACT_ATOMS: atom_id res chain seq x y z
N MET A 1 -73.52 -44.64 37.31
CA MET A 1 -73.13 -44.91 35.90
C MET A 1 -72.65 -43.62 35.20
N ILE A 2 -71.61 -42.93 35.70
CA ILE A 2 -71.20 -41.61 35.17
C ILE A 2 -69.71 -41.59 34.72
N ALA A 3 -68.94 -42.65 34.98
CA ALA A 3 -67.51 -42.70 34.67
C ALA A 3 -67.12 -42.76 33.16
N PRO A 4 -67.89 -43.34 32.21
CA PRO A 4 -67.40 -43.49 30.84
C PRO A 4 -67.58 -42.24 29.97
N ALA A 5 -68.48 -41.33 30.34
CA ALA A 5 -68.82 -40.16 29.51
C ALA A 5 -67.76 -39.05 29.59
N ILE A 6 -67.11 -38.88 30.75
CA ILE A 6 -66.09 -37.84 30.96
C ILE A 6 -64.77 -38.23 30.28
N ALA A 7 -64.42 -39.52 30.27
CA ALA A 7 -63.22 -40.01 29.58
C ALA A 7 -63.30 -39.82 28.05
N LEU A 8 -64.48 -40.02 27.45
CA LEU A 8 -64.71 -39.81 26.02
C LEU A 8 -64.62 -38.32 25.64
N ALA A 9 -65.13 -37.43 26.48
CA ALA A 9 -65.09 -35.98 26.25
C ALA A 9 -63.66 -35.41 26.33
N VAL A 10 -62.83 -35.92 27.25
CA VAL A 10 -61.42 -35.50 27.36
C VAL A 10 -60.58 -36.04 26.20
N LEU A 11 -60.87 -37.26 25.71
CA LEU A 11 -60.18 -37.84 24.56
C LEU A 11 -60.50 -37.08 23.27
N THR A 12 -61.77 -36.73 23.06
CA THR A 12 -62.22 -35.94 21.88
C THR A 12 -61.65 -34.53 21.87
N LEU A 13 -61.57 -33.87 23.03
CA LEU A 13 -60.94 -32.54 23.14
C LEU A 13 -59.42 -32.57 22.86
N ARG A 14 -58.72 -33.61 23.32
CA ARG A 14 -57.28 -33.81 23.03
C ARG A 14 -57.03 -34.11 21.56
N LEU A 15 -57.87 -34.92 20.91
CA LEU A 15 -57.82 -35.18 19.47
C LEU A 15 -58.09 -33.92 18.65
N ALA A 16 -59.05 -33.09 19.06
CA ALA A 16 -59.35 -31.82 18.40
C ALA A 16 -58.18 -30.82 18.51
N LEU A 17 -57.56 -30.70 19.69
CA LEU A 17 -56.40 -29.84 19.90
C LEU A 17 -55.14 -30.32 19.14
N LEU A 18 -54.93 -31.64 19.06
CA LEU A 18 -53.88 -32.24 18.23
C LEU A 18 -54.13 -31.98 16.74
N ALA A 19 -55.38 -32.09 16.27
CA ALA A 19 -55.75 -31.79 14.89
C ALA A 19 -55.58 -30.31 14.54
N LEU A 20 -55.95 -29.38 15.44
CA LEU A 20 -55.70 -27.94 15.26
C LEU A 20 -54.20 -27.59 15.31
N GLY A 21 -53.43 -28.24 16.19
CA GLY A 21 -51.97 -28.09 16.24
C GLY A 21 -51.28 -28.58 14.98
N LEU A 22 -51.70 -29.75 14.45
CA LEU A 22 -51.22 -30.27 13.17
C LEU A 22 -51.62 -29.36 12.00
N ALA A 23 -52.86 -28.85 11.98
CA ALA A 23 -53.33 -27.94 10.95
C ALA A 23 -52.57 -26.60 10.95
N GLY A 24 -52.23 -26.07 12.13
CA GLY A 24 -51.38 -24.88 12.26
C GLY A 24 -49.93 -25.13 11.80
N LEU A 25 -49.36 -26.30 12.08
CA LEU A 25 -48.04 -26.74 11.58
C LEU A 25 -48.05 -26.99 10.06
N LEU A 26 -49.14 -27.52 9.50
CA LEU A 26 -49.32 -27.70 8.05
C LEU A 26 -49.52 -26.35 7.34
N ALA A 27 -50.30 -25.43 7.90
CA ALA A 27 -50.51 -24.10 7.33
C ALA A 27 -49.22 -23.26 7.33
N SER A 28 -48.40 -23.37 8.38
CA SER A 28 -47.12 -22.67 8.47
C SER A 28 -46.01 -23.29 7.61
N THR A 29 -46.04 -24.59 7.33
CA THR A 29 -45.14 -25.23 6.36
C THR A 29 -45.54 -24.96 4.91
N LEU A 30 -46.84 -24.91 4.60
CA LEU A 30 -47.36 -24.53 3.27
C LEU A 30 -47.15 -23.03 2.97
N ALA A 31 -47.27 -22.15 3.97
CA ALA A 31 -46.93 -20.73 3.81
C ALA A 31 -45.42 -20.49 3.60
N ARG A 32 -44.55 -21.33 4.19
CA ARG A 32 -43.10 -21.34 3.91
C ARG A 32 -42.74 -21.91 2.54
N ALA A 33 -43.63 -22.70 1.93
CA ALA A 33 -43.44 -23.30 0.60
C ALA A 33 -43.91 -22.39 -0.54
N ALA A 34 -44.63 -21.30 -0.26
CA ALA A 34 -45.17 -20.38 -1.25
C ALA A 34 -44.32 -19.10 -1.40
N GLU A 35 -42.99 -19.22 -1.35
CA GLU A 35 -42.17 -18.13 -1.87
C GLU A 35 -42.32 -18.11 -3.40
N PRO A 36 -42.67 -16.97 -4.01
CA PRO A 36 -42.85 -16.91 -5.45
C PRO A 36 -41.56 -17.40 -6.14
N PRO A 37 -41.66 -18.23 -7.20
CA PRO A 37 -40.49 -18.88 -7.83
C PRO A 37 -39.43 -17.87 -8.33
N MET A 38 -39.83 -16.62 -8.60
CA MET A 38 -38.91 -15.51 -8.89
C MET A 38 -38.00 -15.18 -7.68
N ALA A 39 -38.54 -15.16 -6.46
CA ALA A 39 -37.79 -14.82 -5.26
C ALA A 39 -36.79 -15.92 -4.88
N SER A 40 -37.12 -17.20 -5.11
CA SER A 40 -36.19 -18.31 -4.83
C SER A 40 -35.04 -18.36 -5.85
N ALA A 41 -35.33 -18.12 -7.13
CA ALA A 41 -34.32 -18.00 -8.18
C ALA A 41 -33.35 -16.83 -7.90
N GLN A 42 -33.88 -15.64 -7.60
CA GLN A 42 -33.07 -14.45 -7.26
C GLN A 42 -32.20 -14.67 -6.02
N ARG A 43 -32.73 -15.32 -4.98
CA ARG A 43 -31.94 -15.64 -3.78
C ARG A 43 -30.84 -16.65 -4.07
N LYS A 44 -31.11 -17.64 -4.91
CA LYS A 44 -30.09 -18.61 -5.34
C LYS A 44 -28.97 -17.90 -6.09
N GLU A 45 -29.31 -17.03 -7.04
CA GLU A 45 -28.34 -16.21 -7.78
C GLU A 45 -27.50 -15.33 -6.84
N LEU A 46 -28.14 -14.58 -5.94
CA LEU A 46 -27.45 -13.76 -4.93
C LEU A 46 -26.56 -14.60 -4.00
N SER A 47 -26.98 -15.83 -3.66
CA SER A 47 -26.18 -16.74 -2.84
C SER A 47 -24.94 -17.23 -3.57
N THR A 48 -25.04 -17.52 -4.87
CA THR A 48 -23.90 -17.92 -5.71
C THR A 48 -22.90 -16.78 -5.87
N VAL A 49 -23.38 -15.56 -6.13
CA VAL A 49 -22.54 -14.35 -6.18
C VAL A 49 -21.84 -14.11 -4.85
N ARG A 50 -22.55 -14.23 -3.72
CA ARG A 50 -21.97 -14.12 -2.38
C ARG A 50 -20.89 -15.17 -2.11
N GLN A 51 -21.06 -16.41 -2.58
CA GLN A 51 -20.05 -17.45 -2.44
C GLN A 51 -18.78 -17.12 -3.23
N GLN A 52 -18.92 -16.56 -4.44
CA GLN A 52 -17.79 -16.08 -5.24
C GLN A 52 -17.05 -14.92 -4.54
N TRP A 53 -17.77 -13.95 -3.98
CA TRP A 53 -17.19 -12.86 -3.18
C TRP A 53 -16.51 -13.33 -1.90
N ALA A 54 -16.95 -14.45 -1.35
CA ALA A 54 -16.34 -15.05 -0.17
C ALA A 54 -15.06 -15.84 -0.49
N GLN A 55 -14.76 -16.12 -1.77
CA GLN A 55 -13.50 -16.76 -2.14
C GLN A 55 -12.34 -15.80 -1.83
N ARG A 56 -11.58 -16.14 -0.78
CA ARG A 56 -10.42 -15.36 -0.33
C ARG A 56 -9.17 -15.85 -1.02
N CYS A 57 -8.34 -14.90 -1.41
CA CYS A 57 -7.06 -15.15 -2.02
C CYS A 57 -5.94 -14.99 -0.99
N GLN A 58 -5.23 -16.09 -0.70
CA GLN A 58 -3.99 -16.05 0.09
C GLN A 58 -2.79 -15.91 -0.87
N PRO A 59 -2.07 -14.78 -0.88
CA PRO A 59 -0.99 -14.52 -1.83
C PRO A 59 0.28 -15.37 -1.63
N THR A 60 0.51 -15.91 -0.42
CA THR A 60 1.77 -16.58 -0.06
C THR A 60 1.72 -18.11 -0.19
N SER A 61 0.54 -18.66 -0.48
CA SER A 61 0.35 -20.08 -0.73
C SER A 61 -0.59 -20.14 -1.92
N GLY A 62 -0.20 -20.73 -3.04
CA GLY A 62 -1.09 -21.00 -4.19
C GLY A 62 -2.30 -21.89 -3.86
N ALA A 63 -2.70 -21.98 -2.59
CA ALA A 63 -3.89 -22.62 -2.08
C ALA A 63 -4.95 -21.54 -1.81
N ALA A 64 -6.08 -21.63 -2.53
CA ALA A 64 -7.32 -21.03 -2.08
C ALA A 64 -7.80 -21.80 -0.84
N ASN A 65 -7.47 -21.35 0.37
CA ASN A 65 -8.04 -21.93 1.58
C ASN A 65 -8.13 -20.91 2.72
N ALA A 66 -9.33 -20.37 2.91
CA ALA A 66 -9.81 -19.97 4.22
C ALA A 66 -11.29 -20.35 4.31
N ASN A 67 -11.56 -21.63 4.62
CA ASN A 67 -12.86 -22.07 5.11
C ASN A 67 -13.07 -21.49 6.52
N GLY A 68 -13.38 -20.20 6.59
CA GLY A 68 -13.88 -19.51 7.78
C GLY A 68 -15.31 -19.06 7.53
N ALA A 69 -16.15 -19.05 8.58
CA ALA A 69 -17.50 -18.51 8.48
C ALA A 69 -17.45 -17.06 7.96
N ILE A 70 -18.26 -16.74 6.96
CA ILE A 70 -18.40 -15.39 6.41
C ILE A 70 -18.92 -14.47 7.51
N ALA A 71 -18.04 -13.70 8.15
CA ALA A 71 -18.42 -12.62 9.04
C ALA A 71 -18.52 -11.30 8.26
N VAL A 72 -19.42 -10.41 8.68
CA VAL A 72 -19.68 -9.09 8.06
C VAL A 72 -18.42 -8.21 8.01
N ARG A 73 -17.48 -8.46 8.91
CA ARG A 73 -16.08 -8.01 8.87
C ARG A 73 -15.23 -9.20 9.26
N ASP A 74 -14.16 -9.46 8.53
CA ASP A 74 -13.22 -10.52 8.91
C ASP A 74 -11.81 -10.21 8.44
N SER A 75 -11.25 -9.16 9.02
CA SER A 75 -9.83 -8.82 8.98
C SER A 75 -8.90 -9.89 9.60
N ARG A 76 -9.42 -11.06 10.01
CA ARG A 76 -8.61 -12.27 10.27
C ARG A 76 -8.16 -12.93 8.95
N SER A 77 -8.64 -12.44 7.81
CA SER A 77 -8.17 -12.78 6.47
C SER A 77 -6.77 -12.22 6.16
N ALA A 78 -6.14 -12.74 5.11
CA ALA A 78 -4.85 -12.26 4.63
C ALA A 78 -4.94 -10.75 4.32
N PRO A 79 -3.95 -9.94 4.72
CA PRO A 79 -3.95 -8.51 4.44
C PRO A 79 -4.03 -8.20 2.93
N PRO A 80 -4.60 -7.05 2.53
CA PRO A 80 -4.76 -6.68 1.12
C PRO A 80 -3.46 -6.76 0.34
N VAL A 81 -3.55 -7.24 -0.89
CA VAL A 81 -2.42 -7.37 -1.81
C VAL A 81 -2.65 -6.42 -2.96
N VAL A 82 -1.66 -5.58 -3.23
CA VAL A 82 -1.70 -4.59 -4.29
C VAL A 82 -0.71 -4.96 -5.37
N GLN A 83 -1.19 -4.96 -6.61
CA GLN A 83 -0.36 -4.98 -7.81
C GLN A 83 -0.44 -3.60 -8.47
N MET A 84 0.71 -2.97 -8.65
CA MET A 84 0.87 -1.72 -9.37
C MET A 84 1.63 -1.98 -10.66
N ARG A 85 1.22 -1.33 -11.75
CA ARG A 85 1.92 -1.35 -13.03
C ARG A 85 1.86 0.05 -13.62
N ASP A 86 3.01 0.60 -13.99
CA ASP A 86 3.18 1.94 -14.56
C ASP A 86 2.43 3.02 -13.75
N VAL A 87 2.89 3.23 -12.50
CA VAL A 87 2.26 4.15 -11.53
C VAL A 87 3.28 5.14 -10.98
N ASP A 88 3.02 6.43 -11.12
CA ASP A 88 3.70 7.47 -10.34
C ASP A 88 3.08 7.51 -8.94
N PHE A 89 3.66 6.72 -8.03
CA PHE A 89 3.21 6.56 -6.65
C PHE A 89 3.91 7.58 -5.74
N ARG A 90 3.19 8.59 -5.30
CA ARG A 90 3.64 9.57 -4.30
C ARG A 90 3.18 9.12 -2.92
N ILE A 91 4.10 9.08 -1.95
CA ILE A 91 3.73 8.90 -0.54
C ILE A 91 3.12 10.21 -0.06
N THR A 92 3.89 11.30 -0.14
CA THR A 92 3.47 12.64 0.30
C THR A 92 4.35 13.70 -0.35
N GLY A 93 3.79 14.86 -0.67
CA GLY A 93 4.51 15.89 -1.43
C GLY A 93 5.14 15.25 -2.67
N ASP A 94 6.35 15.66 -3.06
CA ASP A 94 7.07 15.06 -4.18
C ASP A 94 7.83 13.77 -3.82
N ILE A 95 7.69 13.25 -2.59
CA ILE A 95 8.35 12.01 -2.16
C ILE A 95 7.58 10.82 -2.72
N GLY A 96 8.18 10.10 -3.67
CA GLY A 96 7.55 8.94 -4.29
C GLY A 96 8.45 8.14 -5.22
N PHE A 97 7.82 7.27 -5.99
CA PHE A 97 8.46 6.35 -6.93
C PHE A 97 7.68 6.32 -8.23
N HIS A 98 8.40 6.17 -9.34
CA HIS A 98 7.81 5.60 -10.53
C HIS A 98 7.85 4.08 -10.41
N VAL A 99 6.69 3.45 -10.37
CA VAL A 99 6.53 2.01 -10.25
C VAL A 99 6.35 1.40 -11.63
N HIS A 100 7.36 0.65 -12.09
CA HIS A 100 7.28 -0.09 -13.35
C HIS A 100 6.30 -1.26 -13.20
N GLN A 101 6.57 -2.10 -12.21
CA GLN A 101 5.71 -3.20 -11.79
C GLN A 101 6.05 -3.56 -10.34
N LEU A 102 5.06 -3.64 -9.47
CA LEU A 102 5.26 -3.98 -8.06
C LEU A 102 4.08 -4.81 -7.56
N THR A 103 4.38 -5.87 -6.81
CA THR A 103 3.37 -6.53 -5.97
C THR A 103 3.79 -6.33 -4.51
N ALA A 104 2.86 -5.82 -3.71
CA ALA A 104 3.07 -5.60 -2.28
C ALA A 104 1.84 -6.05 -1.47
N GLN A 105 2.05 -6.28 -0.19
CA GLN A 105 0.99 -6.54 0.78
C GLN A 105 0.88 -5.37 1.74
N LEU A 106 -0.32 -4.87 1.95
CA LEU A 106 -0.64 -3.81 2.91
C LEU A 106 -0.94 -4.47 4.25
N VAL A 107 -0.05 -4.31 5.23
CA VAL A 107 -0.12 -5.03 6.52
C VAL A 107 -0.52 -4.07 7.63
N PRO A 108 -1.73 -4.17 8.20
CA PRO A 108 -2.13 -3.33 9.32
C PRO A 108 -1.28 -3.64 10.55
N HIS A 109 -0.94 -2.62 11.33
CA HIS A 109 -0.16 -2.79 12.57
C HIS A 109 -0.94 -3.55 13.64
N THR A 110 -2.27 -3.41 13.64
CA THR A 110 -3.16 -4.16 14.52
C THR A 110 -3.78 -5.33 13.74
N PRO A 111 -3.42 -6.59 14.04
CA PRO A 111 -4.03 -7.75 13.41
C PRO A 111 -5.54 -7.74 13.60
N GLY A 112 -6.31 -8.06 12.55
CA GLY A 112 -7.76 -8.01 12.65
C GLY A 112 -8.37 -6.62 12.44
N GLN A 113 -7.59 -5.60 12.07
CA GLN A 113 -8.11 -4.32 11.58
C GLN A 113 -8.01 -4.23 10.05
N PRO A 114 -8.90 -3.47 9.40
CA PRO A 114 -8.73 -3.14 7.99
C PRO A 114 -7.48 -2.27 7.79
N VAL A 115 -6.96 -2.28 6.58
CA VAL A 115 -5.96 -1.28 6.16
C VAL A 115 -6.69 0.05 5.99
N ASP A 116 -6.33 1.03 6.80
CA ASP A 116 -6.94 2.36 6.76
C ASP A 116 -6.15 3.29 5.85
N MET A 117 -6.66 3.53 4.64
CA MET A 117 -5.99 4.42 3.68
C MET A 117 -6.00 5.89 4.13
N ASP A 118 -6.88 6.26 5.07
CA ASP A 118 -6.92 7.61 5.64
C ASP A 118 -5.86 7.84 6.73
N ASP A 119 -5.25 6.77 7.23
CA ASP A 119 -4.15 6.85 8.19
C ASP A 119 -2.99 5.92 7.77
N PRO A 120 -2.11 6.41 6.87
CA PRO A 120 -0.94 5.65 6.43
C PRO A 120 0.06 5.29 7.55
N SER A 121 -0.12 5.81 8.77
CA SER A 121 0.69 5.39 9.92
C SER A 121 0.26 4.06 10.53
N GLN A 122 -0.93 3.54 10.19
CA GLN A 122 -1.52 2.33 10.79
C GLN A 122 -1.22 1.03 10.03
N PHE A 123 -0.44 1.10 8.97
CA PHE A 123 -0.03 -0.07 8.21
C PHE A 123 1.37 0.07 7.63
N ASP A 124 1.97 -1.05 7.27
CA ASP A 124 3.23 -1.11 6.51
C ASP A 124 2.95 -1.65 5.10
N ILE A 125 3.78 -1.25 4.14
CA ILE A 125 3.76 -1.81 2.78
C ILE A 125 4.88 -2.84 2.69
N ARG A 126 4.52 -4.12 2.64
CA ARG A 126 5.46 -5.22 2.44
C ARG A 126 5.59 -5.54 0.95
N ILE A 127 6.68 -5.10 0.34
CA ILE A 127 7.02 -5.40 -1.05
C ILE A 127 7.34 -6.88 -1.18
N LEU A 128 6.62 -7.57 -2.07
CA LEU A 128 6.81 -8.99 -2.37
C LEU A 128 7.71 -9.20 -3.59
N GLY A 129 7.75 -8.24 -4.51
CA GLY A 129 8.63 -8.24 -5.67
C GLY A 129 8.25 -7.15 -6.68
N GLY A 130 9.17 -6.84 -7.59
CA GLY A 130 8.99 -5.77 -8.57
C GLY A 130 10.20 -4.86 -8.75
N GLU A 131 10.01 -3.79 -9.53
CA GLU A 131 11.00 -2.76 -9.80
C GLU A 131 10.36 -1.37 -9.73
N VAL A 132 11.07 -0.44 -9.11
CA VAL A 132 10.69 0.98 -8.99
C VAL A 132 11.88 1.87 -9.31
N THR A 133 11.62 3.10 -9.75
CA THR A 133 12.61 4.15 -9.90
C THR A 133 12.28 5.29 -8.95
N VAL A 134 13.26 5.71 -8.15
CA VAL A 134 13.18 6.95 -7.36
C VAL A 134 13.69 8.08 -8.25
N PRO A 135 12.82 8.94 -8.79
CA PRO A 135 13.25 10.03 -9.67
C PRO A 135 14.00 11.10 -8.86
N LYS A 136 14.76 11.94 -9.58
CA LYS A 136 15.49 13.07 -8.97
C LYS A 136 14.63 13.93 -8.05
N ALA A 137 13.43 14.30 -8.50
CA ALA A 137 12.53 15.14 -7.72
C ALA A 137 12.17 14.51 -6.37
N SER A 138 11.94 13.19 -6.35
CA SER A 138 11.71 12.45 -5.10
C SER A 138 12.92 12.41 -4.20
N LEU A 139 14.13 12.22 -4.75
CA LEU A 139 15.38 12.25 -3.97
C LEU A 139 15.58 13.62 -3.32
N ASP A 140 15.43 14.70 -4.08
CA ASP A 140 15.56 16.07 -3.56
C ASP A 140 14.51 16.35 -2.47
N ALA A 141 13.25 15.98 -2.71
CA ALA A 141 12.16 16.17 -1.76
C ALA A 141 12.41 15.40 -0.46
N LEU A 142 12.77 14.11 -0.56
CA LEU A 142 13.05 13.24 0.59
C LEU A 142 14.07 13.88 1.55
N PHE A 143 15.16 14.41 1.01
CA PHE A 143 16.16 15.07 1.83
C PHE A 143 15.68 16.40 2.39
N ASN A 144 15.12 17.28 1.55
CA ASN A 144 14.84 18.66 1.95
C ASN A 144 13.58 18.83 2.81
N THR A 145 12.58 17.96 2.65
CA THR A 145 11.29 18.08 3.35
C THR A 145 11.12 17.07 4.48
N TYR A 146 11.93 16.01 4.54
CA TYR A 146 11.80 14.98 5.57
C TYR A 146 13.11 14.75 6.34
N LEU A 147 14.21 14.37 5.69
CA LEU A 147 15.44 13.99 6.41
C LEU A 147 16.16 15.19 7.04
N LEU A 148 16.08 16.38 6.43
CA LEU A 148 16.72 17.62 6.91
C LEU A 148 15.76 18.55 7.68
N ASP A 149 14.61 18.05 8.12
CA ASP A 149 13.67 18.77 8.98
C ASP A 149 14.12 18.71 10.45
N TYR A 150 15.24 19.39 10.75
CA TYR A 150 15.76 19.53 12.11
C TYR A 150 16.54 20.82 12.30
N ALA A 151 16.66 21.23 13.56
CA ALA A 151 17.45 22.36 13.98
C ALA A 151 18.32 22.03 15.22
N PRO A 152 19.57 22.51 15.28
CA PRO A 152 20.33 23.10 14.18
C PRO A 152 20.76 22.02 13.18
N ARG A 153 20.73 22.33 11.88
CA ARG A 153 21.21 21.45 10.80
C ARG A 153 22.52 21.91 10.18
N SER A 154 23.30 20.95 9.71
CA SER A 154 24.58 21.18 9.02
C SER A 154 24.45 21.15 7.50
N LEU A 155 23.33 20.63 6.97
CA LEU A 155 23.08 20.48 5.53
C LEU A 155 21.74 21.14 5.17
N ASN A 156 21.63 21.71 3.97
CA ASN A 156 20.37 22.20 3.40
C ASN A 156 20.41 22.24 1.87
N ALA A 157 19.24 22.45 1.26
CA ALA A 157 19.08 22.66 -0.18
C ALA A 157 19.81 21.60 -1.02
N LEU A 158 19.65 20.33 -0.63
CA LEU A 158 20.32 19.24 -1.31
C LEU A 158 19.72 19.01 -2.69
N SER A 159 20.58 18.84 -3.69
CA SER A 159 20.22 18.41 -5.04
C SER A 159 21.02 17.15 -5.36
N LEU A 160 20.31 16.05 -5.55
CA LEU A 160 20.86 14.74 -5.86
C LEU A 160 20.63 14.49 -7.35
N THR A 161 21.70 14.55 -8.15
CA THR A 161 21.64 14.39 -9.61
C THR A 161 22.19 13.02 -9.97
N PRO A 162 21.30 12.06 -10.32
CA PRO A 162 21.73 10.72 -10.69
C PRO A 162 22.29 10.74 -12.12
N GLY A 163 23.44 10.12 -12.31
CA GLY A 163 24.06 9.85 -13.61
C GLY A 163 24.14 8.34 -13.87
N ASP A 164 24.99 7.93 -14.80
CA ASP A 164 25.21 6.51 -15.08
C ASP A 164 26.21 5.91 -14.05
N GLY A 165 25.69 5.15 -13.08
CA GLY A 165 26.48 4.52 -12.02
C GLY A 165 27.05 5.47 -10.95
N VAL A 166 26.87 6.78 -11.12
CA VAL A 166 27.36 7.84 -10.22
C VAL A 166 26.24 8.73 -9.75
N LEU A 167 26.37 9.25 -8.53
CA LEU A 167 25.44 10.21 -7.95
C LEU A 167 26.21 11.47 -7.56
N ASP A 168 25.82 12.59 -8.16
CA ASP A 168 26.34 13.92 -7.79
C ASP A 168 25.40 14.56 -6.77
N VAL A 169 25.93 14.98 -5.63
CA VAL A 169 25.17 15.61 -4.55
C VAL A 169 25.71 17.01 -4.33
N SER A 170 24.84 18.01 -4.37
CA SER A 170 25.21 19.40 -4.08
C SER A 170 24.28 20.03 -3.06
N GLY A 171 24.71 21.09 -2.40
CA GLY A 171 23.85 21.84 -1.49
C GLY A 171 24.63 22.82 -0.64
N GLY A 172 24.03 23.25 0.48
CA GLY A 172 24.70 24.09 1.47
C GLY A 172 25.17 23.30 2.68
N LEU A 173 26.39 23.62 3.12
CA LEU A 173 27.06 23.07 4.29
C LEU A 173 27.29 24.18 5.30
N LYS A 174 26.97 23.92 6.57
CA LYS A 174 27.24 24.79 7.70
C LYS A 174 28.14 24.08 8.72
N LEU A 175 29.39 24.53 8.83
CA LEU A 175 30.38 23.97 9.75
C LEU A 175 30.17 24.51 11.16
N ARG A 176 29.45 23.73 11.99
CA ARG A 176 29.12 24.15 13.37
C ARG A 176 30.32 24.35 14.29
N ASN A 177 31.43 23.65 14.05
CA ASN A 177 32.57 23.65 14.98
C ASN A 177 33.70 24.64 14.63
N HIS A 178 33.69 25.27 13.45
CA HIS A 178 34.85 26.05 12.97
C HIS A 178 34.51 27.45 12.39
N PHE A 179 33.29 27.68 11.91
CA PHE A 179 32.88 28.98 11.33
C PHE A 179 31.48 29.37 11.80
N PRO A 180 31.31 30.44 12.60
CA PRO A 180 30.00 30.84 13.08
C PRO A 180 29.12 31.32 11.93
N GLY A 181 28.05 30.58 11.64
CA GLY A 181 26.85 31.09 10.99
C GLY A 181 26.74 31.00 9.46
N VAL A 182 27.84 30.85 8.72
CA VAL A 182 27.85 30.97 7.26
C VAL A 182 27.51 29.64 6.55
N TRP A 183 26.64 29.69 5.55
CA TRP A 183 26.37 28.60 4.63
C TRP A 183 27.39 28.62 3.48
N MET A 184 27.99 27.47 3.19
CA MET A 184 28.95 27.31 2.11
C MET A 184 28.44 26.31 1.08
N PRO A 185 28.52 26.59 -0.23
CA PRO A 185 28.29 25.58 -1.25
C PRO A 185 29.23 24.38 -1.06
N PHE A 186 28.67 23.18 -1.11
CA PHE A 186 29.41 21.94 -1.19
C PHE A 186 28.92 21.09 -2.37
N GLY A 187 29.79 20.21 -2.83
CA GLY A 187 29.49 19.20 -3.84
C GLY A 187 30.20 17.90 -3.53
N MET A 188 29.55 16.77 -3.77
CA MET A 188 30.11 15.44 -3.66
C MET A 188 29.79 14.65 -4.91
N ARG A 189 30.70 13.77 -5.29
CA ARG A 189 30.49 12.78 -6.35
C ARG A 189 30.84 11.43 -5.78
N GLY A 190 30.04 10.42 -6.06
CA GLY A 190 30.25 9.09 -5.51
C GLY A 190 29.39 8.02 -6.17
N THR A 191 29.46 6.82 -5.60
CA THR A 191 28.69 5.67 -6.04
C THR A 191 27.75 5.21 -4.94
N LEU A 192 26.64 4.58 -5.32
CA LEU A 192 25.67 4.00 -4.41
C LEU A 192 25.77 2.48 -4.47
N GLN A 193 25.82 1.82 -3.32
CA GLN A 193 25.90 0.37 -3.21
C GLN A 193 24.79 -0.17 -2.31
N LEU A 194 24.19 -1.27 -2.73
CA LEU A 194 23.26 -2.03 -1.90
C LEU A 194 24.05 -2.94 -0.93
N LYS A 195 23.74 -2.87 0.36
CA LYS A 195 24.26 -3.77 1.38
C LYS A 195 23.12 -4.44 2.13
N GLU A 196 23.31 -5.73 2.43
CA GLU A 196 22.40 -6.53 3.27
C GLU A 196 20.93 -6.51 2.81
N SER A 197 20.70 -6.34 1.50
CA SER A 197 19.36 -6.26 0.90
C SER A 197 18.44 -5.16 1.49
N ARG A 198 19.01 -4.17 2.18
CA ARG A 198 18.26 -3.14 2.95
C ARG A 198 18.91 -1.77 2.94
N TYR A 199 20.24 -1.70 3.05
CA TYR A 199 20.95 -0.44 3.20
C TYR A 199 21.48 0.04 1.85
N LEU A 200 21.21 1.30 1.53
CA LEU A 200 21.82 1.98 0.40
C LEU A 200 22.97 2.84 0.93
N VAL A 201 24.19 2.48 0.56
CA VAL A 201 25.41 3.13 1.05
C VAL A 201 26.00 3.96 -0.07
N TYR A 202 25.90 5.28 0.06
CA TYR A 202 26.56 6.24 -0.82
C TYR A 202 27.98 6.51 -0.31
N THR A 203 28.97 6.23 -1.16
CA THR A 203 30.38 6.46 -0.86
C THR A 203 30.93 7.54 -1.79
N PRO A 204 31.23 8.75 -1.27
CA PRO A 204 31.83 9.80 -2.07
C PRO A 204 33.25 9.43 -2.48
N SER A 205 33.55 9.53 -3.77
CA SER A 205 34.91 9.51 -4.32
C SER A 205 35.54 10.90 -4.28
N GLU A 206 34.71 11.95 -4.34
CA GLU A 206 35.11 13.35 -4.27
C GLU A 206 34.17 14.14 -3.34
N ALA A 207 34.72 15.09 -2.59
CA ALA A 207 33.94 16.10 -1.87
C ALA A 207 34.64 17.47 -1.95
N ARG A 208 33.91 18.49 -2.41
CA ARG A 208 34.38 19.88 -2.56
C ARG A 208 33.55 20.79 -1.66
N VAL A 209 34.21 21.73 -0.99
CA VAL A 209 33.56 22.81 -0.23
C VAL A 209 34.16 24.12 -0.69
N MET A 210 33.32 25.09 -1.08
CA MET A 210 33.79 26.35 -1.70
C MET A 210 34.72 26.11 -2.90
N GLY A 211 34.49 25.04 -3.66
CA GLY A 211 35.33 24.64 -4.80
C GLY A 211 36.64 23.93 -4.44
N VAL A 212 37.04 23.89 -3.16
CA VAL A 212 38.27 23.22 -2.70
C VAL A 212 38.00 21.74 -2.43
N GLN A 213 38.85 20.85 -2.95
CA GLN A 213 38.74 19.41 -2.71
C GLN A 213 39.09 19.08 -1.25
N THR A 214 38.08 18.74 -0.43
CA THR A 214 38.25 18.52 1.01
C THR A 214 38.42 17.05 1.40
N LEU A 215 37.87 16.09 0.64
CA LEU A 215 37.90 14.67 1.04
C LEU A 215 39.32 14.12 1.25
N ALA A 216 40.24 14.44 0.35
CA ALA A 216 41.64 14.01 0.46
C ALA A 216 42.36 14.66 1.65
N MET A 217 42.06 15.94 1.91
CA MET A 217 42.62 16.67 3.06
C MET A 217 42.16 16.06 4.38
N LEU A 218 40.87 15.72 4.49
CA LEU A 218 40.31 15.09 5.69
C LEU A 218 40.97 13.74 5.95
N LYS A 219 41.10 12.89 4.93
CA LYS A 219 41.82 11.62 5.03
C LYS A 219 43.27 11.80 5.51
N GLY A 220 43.99 12.79 4.99
CA GLY A 220 45.37 13.09 5.40
C GLY A 220 45.49 13.55 6.86
N MET A 221 44.43 14.15 7.42
CA MET A 221 44.36 14.58 8.82
C MET A 221 43.72 13.53 9.75
N GLY A 222 43.31 12.37 9.23
CA GLY A 222 42.55 11.38 10.00
C GLY A 222 41.15 11.85 10.43
N LEU A 223 40.57 12.80 9.70
CA LEU A 223 39.23 13.34 9.93
C LEU A 223 38.20 12.74 8.96
N GLU A 224 36.93 12.78 9.36
CA GLU A 224 35.81 12.21 8.62
C GLU A 224 34.72 13.24 8.31
N LEU A 225 33.93 13.01 7.26
CA LEU A 225 32.81 13.89 6.89
C LEU A 225 31.73 13.95 7.99
N SER A 226 31.49 12.84 8.69
CA SER A 226 30.59 12.74 9.85
C SER A 226 30.91 13.75 10.95
N GLN A 227 32.19 14.08 11.13
CA GLN A 227 32.67 15.03 12.12
C GLN A 227 32.44 16.49 11.70
N LEU A 228 32.37 16.76 10.39
CA LEU A 228 32.12 18.09 9.85
C LEU A 228 30.62 18.40 9.73
N ALA A 229 29.86 17.42 9.25
CA ALA A 229 28.46 17.56 8.88
C ALA A 229 27.63 16.43 9.50
N PRO A 230 27.53 16.37 10.84
CA PRO A 230 26.83 15.27 11.51
C PRO A 230 25.39 15.18 11.02
N LEU A 231 25.03 13.98 10.57
CA LEU A 231 23.69 13.58 10.18
C LEU A 231 23.44 12.19 10.76
N ASP A 232 22.50 12.11 11.70
CA ASP A 232 22.02 10.86 12.26
C ASP A 232 20.52 11.02 12.52
N ARG A 233 19.72 10.39 11.66
CA ARG A 233 18.26 10.51 11.62
C ARG A 233 17.66 9.14 11.35
N GLY A 234 16.39 8.96 11.72
CA GLY A 234 15.62 7.79 11.33
C GLY A 234 15.68 7.63 9.82
N GLY A 235 16.37 6.58 9.35
CA GLY A 235 16.52 6.27 7.95
C GLY A 235 17.74 6.83 7.21
N ALA A 236 18.51 7.75 7.79
CA ALA A 236 19.69 8.31 7.15
C ALA A 236 20.79 8.68 8.16
N LYS A 237 21.98 8.13 7.98
CA LYS A 237 23.16 8.39 8.80
C LYS A 237 24.38 8.67 7.95
N LEU A 238 25.21 9.62 8.35
CA LEU A 238 26.56 9.79 7.84
C LEU A 238 27.53 9.00 8.75
N ASP A 239 28.00 7.86 8.27
CA ASP A 239 28.88 6.93 8.97
C ASP A 239 30.32 7.06 8.43
N GLY A 240 31.16 7.72 9.21
CA GLY A 240 32.48 8.18 8.77
C GLY A 240 32.41 9.08 7.53
N ASN A 241 32.77 8.53 6.37
CA ASN A 241 32.70 9.24 5.09
C ASN A 241 31.54 8.79 4.18
N ALA A 242 30.77 7.78 4.57
CA ALA A 242 29.70 7.21 3.74
C ALA A 242 28.32 7.57 4.30
N MET A 243 27.36 7.83 3.41
CA MET A 243 25.97 8.04 3.79
C MET A 243 25.21 6.72 3.68
N VAL A 244 24.64 6.27 4.79
CA VAL A 244 23.87 5.03 4.91
C VAL A 244 22.40 5.40 4.98
N LEU A 245 21.61 4.94 4.01
CA LEU A 245 20.17 5.06 3.99
C LEU A 245 19.55 3.70 4.32
N ASP A 246 18.63 3.68 5.28
CA ASP A 246 17.88 2.49 5.65
C ASP A 246 16.49 2.55 5.00
N GLN A 247 16.27 1.66 4.03
CA GLN A 247 15.02 1.57 3.28
C GLN A 247 13.77 1.58 4.18
N THR A 248 13.84 0.95 5.36
CA THR A 248 12.66 0.74 6.21
C THR A 248 12.22 2.00 6.97
N THR A 249 13.13 2.98 7.10
CA THR A 249 12.91 4.18 7.93
C THR A 249 13.22 5.48 7.21
N VAL A 250 13.82 5.44 6.00
CA VAL A 250 14.18 6.63 5.22
C VAL A 250 12.96 7.39 4.70
N PHE A 251 11.87 6.69 4.41
CA PHE A 251 10.63 7.31 3.96
C PHE A 251 9.72 7.66 5.14
N PRO A 252 8.85 8.68 5.00
CA PRO A 252 7.75 8.87 5.94
C PRO A 252 6.84 7.62 5.94
N PRO A 253 6.04 7.42 7.01
CA PRO A 253 5.05 6.34 7.05
C PRO A 253 4.17 6.30 5.78
N PRO A 254 3.72 5.12 5.34
CA PRO A 254 3.91 3.78 5.92
C PRO A 254 5.33 3.26 5.70
N ARG A 255 5.81 2.32 6.55
CA ARG A 255 7.14 1.71 6.31
C ARG A 255 7.11 0.85 5.06
N LEU A 256 8.15 0.99 4.24
CA LEU A 256 8.34 0.18 3.04
C LEU A 256 9.29 -0.97 3.37
N LEU A 257 8.73 -2.17 3.47
CA LEU A 257 9.45 -3.37 3.89
C LEU A 257 9.64 -4.27 2.66
N GLY A 258 10.87 -4.47 2.20
CA GLY A 258 11.16 -5.37 1.10
C GLY A 258 12.62 -5.80 1.12
N GLN A 259 12.94 -6.93 0.51
CA GLN A 259 14.33 -7.32 0.31
C GLN A 259 14.78 -6.83 -1.06
N MET A 260 15.62 -5.78 -1.08
CA MET A 260 16.22 -5.30 -2.32
C MET A 260 17.22 -6.33 -2.82
N GLN A 261 17.13 -6.67 -4.10
CA GLN A 261 18.07 -7.52 -4.83
C GLN A 261 19.05 -6.69 -5.64
N THR A 262 18.61 -5.55 -6.16
CA THR A 262 19.45 -4.63 -6.94
C THR A 262 19.15 -3.19 -6.59
N ALA A 263 20.17 -2.34 -6.69
CA ALA A 263 20.06 -0.90 -6.68
C ALA A 263 21.03 -0.32 -7.70
N ARG A 264 20.55 0.49 -8.63
CA ARG A 264 21.34 1.05 -9.74
C ARG A 264 21.05 2.54 -9.88
N VAL A 265 22.09 3.35 -9.98
CA VAL A 265 21.94 4.77 -10.31
C VAL A 265 21.96 4.90 -11.83
N THR A 266 20.91 5.51 -12.37
CA THR A 266 20.71 5.74 -13.81
C THR A 266 20.37 7.22 -14.03
N PRO A 267 20.49 7.75 -15.27
CA PRO A 267 20.06 9.13 -15.56
C PRO A 267 18.62 9.45 -15.18
N ASP A 268 17.72 8.45 -15.21
CA ASP A 268 16.30 8.63 -14.87
C ASP A 268 16.06 8.65 -13.35
N GLY A 269 17.00 8.15 -12.55
CA GLY A 269 16.83 7.99 -11.11
C GLY A 269 17.57 6.80 -10.50
N LEU A 270 17.23 6.52 -9.24
CA LEU A 270 17.68 5.32 -8.55
C LEU A 270 16.70 4.17 -8.78
N VAL A 271 17.11 3.17 -9.54
CA VAL A 271 16.32 1.97 -9.83
C VAL A 271 16.54 0.94 -8.73
N LEU A 272 15.46 0.48 -8.10
CA LEU A 272 15.45 -0.51 -7.03
C LEU A 272 14.65 -1.74 -7.46
N GLY A 273 15.25 -2.93 -7.37
CA GLY A 273 14.60 -4.20 -7.71
C GLY A 273 14.47 -5.12 -6.51
N PHE A 274 13.33 -5.78 -6.35
CA PHE A 274 12.97 -6.60 -5.17
C PHE A 274 12.83 -8.11 -5.45
N GLY A 275 13.25 -8.55 -6.63
CA GLY A 275 13.06 -9.93 -7.09
C GLY A 275 11.69 -10.16 -7.75
N PRO A 276 11.38 -11.40 -8.16
CA PRO A 276 10.16 -11.71 -8.89
C PRO A 276 8.94 -11.56 -7.99
N ALA A 277 7.94 -10.82 -8.47
CA ALA A 277 6.66 -10.71 -7.79
C ALA A 277 5.91 -12.06 -7.80
N PRO A 278 5.27 -12.45 -6.69
CA PRO A 278 4.39 -13.60 -6.68
C PRO A 278 3.19 -13.37 -7.62
N SER A 279 2.64 -14.45 -8.16
CA SER A 279 1.43 -14.39 -8.98
C SER A 279 0.25 -13.90 -8.15
N MET A 280 -0.45 -12.91 -8.67
CA MET A 280 -1.76 -12.51 -8.13
C MET A 280 -2.74 -13.66 -8.32
N CYS A 281 -3.67 -13.72 -7.39
CA CYS A 281 -4.60 -14.83 -7.26
C CYS A 281 -5.73 -14.75 -8.31
N ALA A 282 -6.10 -13.54 -8.72
CA ALA A 282 -6.77 -13.31 -10.01
C ALA A 282 -6.14 -12.10 -10.73
N PRO A 283 -6.08 -12.12 -12.07
CA PRO A 283 -5.58 -10.99 -12.83
C PRO A 283 -6.47 -9.75 -12.61
N ALA A 284 -5.91 -8.56 -12.82
CA ALA A 284 -6.69 -7.34 -12.83
C ALA A 284 -7.76 -7.39 -13.95
N PRO A 285 -9.02 -6.99 -13.69
CA PRO A 285 -10.11 -7.05 -14.67
C PRO A 285 -10.05 -5.88 -15.65
N THR A 286 -8.89 -5.70 -16.28
CA THR A 286 -8.58 -4.68 -17.29
C THR A 286 -7.31 -5.07 -18.06
N ASP A 287 -7.17 -4.54 -19.27
CA ASP A 287 -5.98 -4.57 -20.10
C ASP A 287 -5.14 -3.27 -20.02
N ALA A 288 -5.58 -2.28 -19.24
CA ALA A 288 -4.89 -1.00 -19.07
C ALA A 288 -3.41 -1.20 -18.70
N GLY A 289 -2.53 -0.45 -19.38
CA GLY A 289 -1.09 -0.47 -19.16
C GLY A 289 -0.69 0.07 -17.79
N SER A 290 -1.32 1.17 -17.36
CA SER A 290 -1.15 1.80 -16.06
C SER A 290 -2.35 1.54 -15.15
N ARG A 291 -2.10 1.00 -13.95
CA ARG A 291 -3.17 0.57 -13.04
C ARG A 291 -2.68 0.23 -11.62
N ILE A 292 -3.60 0.29 -10.67
CA ILE A 292 -3.47 -0.35 -9.35
C ILE A 292 -4.60 -1.38 -9.20
N TRP A 293 -4.25 -2.60 -8.81
CA TRP A 293 -5.19 -3.68 -8.56
C TRP A 293 -5.01 -4.22 -7.15
N ILE A 294 -6.05 -4.08 -6.32
CA ILE A 294 -6.05 -4.51 -4.92
C ILE A 294 -6.98 -5.71 -4.77
N GLN A 295 -6.47 -6.77 -4.15
CA GLN A 295 -7.17 -8.01 -3.88
C GLN A 295 -7.06 -8.43 -2.43
N SER A 296 -8.10 -9.08 -1.92
CA SER A 296 -8.18 -9.64 -0.57
C SER A 296 -8.13 -8.59 0.54
N GLY A 297 -8.40 -9.06 1.76
CA GLY A 297 -8.32 -8.26 2.98
C GLY A 297 -9.34 -7.12 3.02
N ASP A 298 -9.43 -6.49 4.17
CA ASP A 298 -10.38 -5.40 4.37
C ASP A 298 -9.66 -4.05 4.17
N LEU A 299 -10.19 -3.20 3.29
CA LEU A 299 -9.66 -1.87 2.97
C LEU A 299 -10.68 -0.82 3.40
N LYS A 300 -10.24 0.14 4.22
CA LYS A 300 -11.03 1.31 4.59
C LYS A 300 -10.55 2.51 3.78
N MET A 301 -11.49 3.20 3.15
CA MET A 301 -11.28 4.48 2.46
C MET A 301 -12.44 5.39 2.84
N TYR A 302 -12.19 6.60 3.32
CA TYR A 302 -13.23 7.44 3.90
C TYR A 302 -13.99 6.68 5.03
N ASN A 303 -15.31 6.80 5.03
CA ASN A 303 -16.20 6.01 5.88
C ASN A 303 -16.71 4.72 5.18
N VAL A 304 -16.04 4.28 4.12
CA VAL A 304 -16.40 3.07 3.36
C VAL A 304 -15.42 1.96 3.70
N LEU A 305 -15.97 0.81 4.12
CA LEU A 305 -15.21 -0.42 4.31
C LEU A 305 -15.49 -1.37 3.17
N VAL A 306 -14.45 -1.67 2.37
CA VAL A 306 -14.49 -2.70 1.35
C VAL A 306 -13.95 -3.99 1.96
N THR A 307 -14.82 -4.96 2.19
CA THR A 307 -14.44 -6.27 2.74
C THR A 307 -14.01 -7.22 1.64
N ASN A 308 -12.97 -8.03 1.86
CA ASN A 308 -12.36 -8.88 0.84
C ASN A 308 -12.13 -8.13 -0.48
N SER A 309 -11.33 -7.07 -0.39
CA SER A 309 -11.20 -6.01 -1.36
C SER A 309 -10.98 -6.52 -2.78
N ARG A 310 -11.70 -5.91 -3.73
CA ARG A 310 -11.50 -6.02 -5.18
C ARG A 310 -11.57 -4.61 -5.72
N VAL A 311 -10.44 -3.90 -5.73
CA VAL A 311 -10.41 -2.47 -6.10
C VAL A 311 -9.48 -2.29 -7.28
N LEU A 312 -10.03 -1.81 -8.40
CA LEU A 312 -9.27 -1.43 -9.58
C LEU A 312 -9.21 0.09 -9.66
N VAL A 313 -8.01 0.65 -9.66
CA VAL A 313 -7.76 2.08 -9.86
C VAL A 313 -7.08 2.30 -11.20
N THR A 314 -7.63 3.22 -11.99
CA THR A 314 -7.14 3.65 -13.31
C THR A 314 -7.23 5.16 -13.45
N ASP A 315 -6.64 5.71 -14.51
CA ASP A 315 -6.80 7.09 -14.97
C ASP A 315 -7.01 7.01 -16.49
N THR A 316 -8.24 7.19 -16.96
CA THR A 316 -8.53 7.08 -18.39
C THR A 316 -8.27 8.37 -19.17
N SER A 317 -8.01 9.48 -18.50
CA SER A 317 -7.67 10.77 -19.13
C SER A 317 -6.27 10.77 -19.76
N THR A 318 -5.40 9.87 -19.33
CA THR A 318 -4.01 9.75 -19.80
C THR A 318 -3.72 8.39 -20.40
N ARG A 319 -2.76 8.35 -21.32
CA ARG A 319 -2.12 7.11 -21.79
C ARG A 319 -0.77 6.84 -21.10
N GLY A 320 -0.32 7.76 -20.25
CA GLY A 320 0.91 7.64 -19.49
C GLY A 320 0.71 6.95 -18.13
N PRO A 321 1.68 7.11 -17.22
CA PRO A 321 1.62 6.51 -15.89
C PRO A 321 0.41 7.00 -15.10
N LEU A 322 -0.18 6.09 -14.32
CA LEU A 322 -1.24 6.41 -13.38
C LEU A 322 -0.64 7.23 -12.23
N ARG A 323 -1.20 8.40 -11.94
CA ARG A 323 -0.75 9.22 -10.81
C ARG A 323 -1.56 8.89 -9.56
N PHE A 324 -0.88 8.46 -8.51
CA PHE A 324 -1.51 8.14 -7.23
C PHE A 324 -0.72 8.76 -6.07
N ASP A 325 -1.37 9.62 -5.28
CA ASP A 325 -0.79 10.19 -4.07
C ASP A 325 -1.46 9.54 -2.86
N LEU A 326 -0.69 8.89 -1.99
CA LEU A 326 -1.21 8.14 -0.86
C LEU A 326 -1.87 9.05 0.18
N TYR A 327 -1.18 10.13 0.59
CA TYR A 327 -1.71 11.05 1.60
C TYR A 327 -2.83 11.94 1.05
N HIS A 328 -2.85 12.22 -0.25
CA HIS A 328 -3.87 13.05 -0.91
C HIS A 328 -4.81 12.25 -1.80
N TYR A 329 -4.91 10.93 -1.62
CA TYR A 329 -5.70 10.06 -2.50
C TYR A 329 -7.17 10.49 -2.58
N ARG A 330 -7.68 11.07 -1.47
CA ARG A 330 -9.06 11.56 -1.36
C ARG A 330 -9.37 12.69 -2.34
N GLU A 331 -8.40 13.52 -2.68
CA GLU A 331 -8.61 14.60 -3.63
C GLU A 331 -8.78 14.05 -5.05
N ALA A 332 -7.97 13.07 -5.42
CA ALA A 332 -8.07 12.39 -6.70
C ALA A 332 -9.38 11.60 -6.80
N ALA A 333 -9.71 10.81 -5.77
CA ALA A 333 -10.95 10.05 -5.72
C ALA A 333 -12.20 10.93 -5.75
N ALA A 334 -12.18 12.12 -5.14
CA ALA A 334 -13.31 13.06 -5.14
C ALA A 334 -13.58 13.71 -6.52
N ARG A 335 -12.55 13.83 -7.37
CA ARG A 335 -12.69 14.33 -8.75
C ARG A 335 -13.00 13.21 -9.76
N GLY A 336 -12.68 11.98 -9.39
CA GLY A 336 -12.85 10.79 -10.22
C GLY A 336 -14.29 10.26 -10.27
N THR A 337 -14.43 9.09 -10.88
CA THR A 337 -15.66 8.30 -10.84
C THR A 337 -15.43 6.99 -10.11
N THR A 338 -16.41 6.58 -9.29
CA THR A 338 -16.39 5.30 -8.59
C THR A 338 -17.62 4.50 -8.98
N ARG A 339 -17.41 3.28 -9.46
CA ARG A 339 -18.46 2.35 -9.88
C ARG A 339 -18.27 1.00 -9.22
N MET A 340 -19.36 0.35 -8.84
CA MET A 340 -19.33 -1.04 -8.40
C MET A 340 -19.82 -1.94 -9.53
N ASP A 341 -19.03 -2.94 -9.88
CA ASP A 341 -19.41 -3.98 -10.82
C ASP A 341 -20.29 -5.04 -10.14
N ALA A 342 -21.02 -5.81 -10.95
CA ALA A 342 -21.88 -6.89 -10.47
C ALA A 342 -21.08 -8.01 -9.77
N ASP A 343 -19.78 -8.13 -10.04
CA ASP A 343 -18.87 -9.06 -9.37
C ASP A 343 -18.27 -8.46 -8.08
N GLY A 344 -18.78 -7.33 -7.59
CA GLY A 344 -18.33 -6.67 -6.37
C GLY A 344 -17.03 -5.88 -6.53
N THR A 345 -16.45 -5.82 -7.73
CA THR A 345 -15.26 -5.01 -7.99
C THR A 345 -15.60 -3.53 -7.92
N LEU A 346 -14.87 -2.79 -7.09
CA LEU A 346 -14.91 -1.34 -7.04
C LEU A 346 -13.94 -0.78 -8.08
N ARG A 347 -14.47 -0.16 -9.13
CA ARG A 347 -13.68 0.58 -10.13
C ARG A 347 -13.60 2.04 -9.74
N VAL A 348 -12.38 2.55 -9.65
CA VAL A 348 -12.08 3.94 -9.38
C VAL A 348 -11.29 4.49 -10.56
N ASP A 349 -11.88 5.43 -11.29
CA ASP A 349 -11.17 6.18 -12.33
C ASP A 349 -10.86 7.57 -11.77
N LEU A 350 -9.59 7.84 -11.48
CA LEU A 350 -9.16 9.07 -10.77
C LEU A 350 -9.32 10.33 -11.63
N ALA A 351 -9.30 10.18 -12.95
CA ALA A 351 -9.54 11.26 -13.89
C ALA A 351 -10.18 10.65 -15.15
N PRO A 352 -11.52 10.56 -15.19
CA PRO A 352 -12.20 10.01 -16.35
C PRO A 352 -11.98 10.90 -17.57
N ALA A 353 -11.71 10.28 -18.72
CA ALA A 353 -11.71 10.99 -19.99
C ALA A 353 -13.08 11.66 -20.20
N ALA A 354 -13.07 12.89 -20.73
CA ALA A 354 -14.31 13.55 -21.11
C ALA A 354 -15.05 12.67 -22.12
N THR A 355 -16.31 12.35 -21.82
CA THR A 355 -17.18 11.66 -22.76
C THR A 355 -17.42 12.62 -23.93
N VAL A 356 -16.93 12.25 -25.12
CA VAL A 356 -17.31 12.95 -26.35
C VAL A 356 -18.81 12.69 -26.52
N GLN A 357 -19.61 13.73 -26.32
CA GLN A 357 -21.07 13.70 -26.52
C GLN A 357 -21.42 13.69 -28.00
#